data_AF-A0A6P2CI99-F1
#
_entry.id   AF-A0A6P2CI99-F1
#
_cell.length_a   1.000
_cell.length_b   1.000
_cell.length_c   1.000
_cell.angle_alpha   90.00
_cell.angle_beta   90.00
_cell.angle_gamma   90.00
#
_symmetry.space_group_name_H-M   'P 1'
#
loop_
_entity.id
_entity.type
_entity.pdbx_description
1 polymer ?
#
loop_
_entity_poly.entity_id
_entity_poly.type
_entity_poly.pdbx_seq_one_letter_code
_entity_poly.pdbx_strand_id
1 'polypeptide(L)'
;MNVTVTHDHRTNETTYLLREEFPEEELLESLAARLRPLTLPSEELHYTKVLDSIAALAPDSQFPECFEPIEHWRKMWAGVATRDESAQAYFISTDKGVASDQDLMYAWYYGDVVHADDKEAESKGLGVRERYKAAVGIVTRIVECTDLTLYLVRSLVDEGVLTLDPELFEREVVVTGTVFETPVKAYASEVGSPLPMDDAPLDPEVWQPMHDAVAPQLDAPSSCETWWQTHTRRPSRDWTWGITQQELAQLLETD
;
A
#
# COMPACT_ATOMS: atom_id res chain seq x y z
N MET A 1 20.11 -4.87 9.18
CA MET A 1 20.46 -4.88 10.62
C MET A 1 21.92 -4.52 10.77
N ASN A 2 22.26 -3.51 11.57
CA ASN A 2 23.64 -3.12 11.84
C ASN A 2 23.89 -3.05 13.35
N VAL A 3 25.02 -3.59 13.80
CA VAL A 3 25.46 -3.47 15.20
C VAL A 3 26.64 -2.51 15.24
N THR A 4 26.50 -1.41 15.96
CA THR A 4 27.59 -0.46 16.23
C THR A 4 28.10 -0.68 17.64
N VAL A 5 29.41 -0.91 17.76
CA VAL A 5 30.09 -1.06 19.05
C VAL A 5 30.94 0.19 19.28
N THR A 6 30.70 0.91 20.38
CA THR A 6 31.50 2.07 20.77
C THR A 6 32.23 1.77 22.06
N HIS A 7 33.55 1.89 22.04
CA HIS A 7 34.41 1.72 23.20
C HIS A 7 35.02 3.06 23.60
N ASP A 8 34.65 3.59 24.77
CA ASP A 8 35.23 4.81 25.32
C ASP A 8 36.56 4.46 26.02
N HIS A 9 37.69 4.82 25.39
CA HIS A 9 39.02 4.55 25.92
C HIS A 9 39.38 5.31 27.21
N ARG A 10 38.58 6.31 27.60
CA ARG A 10 38.78 7.10 28.82
C ARG A 10 38.02 6.51 30.01
N THR A 11 36.80 6.03 29.80
CA THR A 11 35.98 5.39 30.85
C THR A 11 36.10 3.86 30.85
N ASN A 12 36.68 3.28 29.80
CA ASN A 12 36.74 1.86 29.52
C ASN A 12 35.34 1.21 29.35
N GLU A 13 34.31 2.01 29.10
CA GLU A 13 32.95 1.54 28.86
C GLU A 13 32.78 1.11 27.40
N THR A 14 31.96 0.08 27.19
CA THR A 14 31.60 -0.39 25.85
C THR A 14 30.09 -0.37 25.70
N THR A 15 29.59 0.28 24.66
CA THR A 15 28.17 0.34 24.32
C THR A 15 27.90 -0.38 23.01
N TYR A 16 26.73 -1.00 22.92
CA TYR A 16 26.28 -1.75 21.75
C TYR A 16 24.95 -1.14 21.30
N LEU A 17 24.87 -0.79 20.01
CA LEU A 17 23.66 -0.26 19.40
C LEU A 17 23.24 -1.20 18.26
N LEU A 18 22.07 -1.81 18.41
CA LEU A 18 21.40 -2.53 17.33
C LEU A 18 20.50 -1.54 16.58
N ARG A 19 20.78 -1.32 15.30
CA ARG A 19 19.91 -0.56 14.39
C ARG A 19 19.22 -1.51 13.42
N GLU A 20 17.90 -1.44 13.44
CA GLU A 20 17.02 -2.17 12.54
C GLU A 20 16.12 -1.15 11.83
N GLU A 21 15.88 -1.41 10.55
CA GLU A 21 15.01 -0.60 9.71
C GLU A 21 13.97 -1.54 9.12
N PHE A 22 12.73 -1.10 9.16
CA PHE A 22 11.56 -1.84 8.74
C PHE A 22 10.74 -0.97 7.77
N PRO A 23 9.92 -1.57 6.89
CA PRO A 23 9.07 -0.80 5.97
C PRO A 23 8.03 0.04 6.71
N GLU A 24 7.24 0.84 5.99
CA GLU A 24 6.07 1.48 6.59
C GLU A 24 5.04 0.43 7.01
N GLU A 25 4.35 0.64 8.13
CA GLU A 25 3.40 -0.33 8.70
C GLU A 25 2.26 -0.66 7.72
N GLU A 26 1.62 0.36 7.15
CA GLU A 26 0.55 0.23 6.15
C GLU A 26 0.93 -0.66 4.95
N LEU A 27 2.19 -0.57 4.49
CA LEU A 27 2.69 -1.42 3.41
C LEU A 27 2.78 -2.88 3.84
N LEU A 28 3.25 -3.13 5.07
CA LEU A 28 3.31 -4.47 5.64
C LEU A 28 1.91 -5.03 5.89
N GLU A 29 0.97 -4.24 6.38
CA GLU A 29 -0.43 -4.65 6.57
C GLU A 29 -1.07 -5.05 5.24
N SER A 30 -0.87 -4.24 4.21
CA SER A 30 -1.34 -4.53 2.85
C SER A 30 -0.76 -5.86 2.33
N LEU A 31 0.52 -6.11 2.58
CA LEU A 31 1.19 -7.36 2.20
C LEU A 31 0.64 -8.55 3.00
N ALA A 32 0.56 -8.41 4.32
CA ALA A 32 0.01 -9.38 5.25
C ALA A 32 -1.40 -9.80 4.85
N ALA A 33 -2.27 -8.85 4.51
CA ALA A 33 -3.64 -9.10 4.06
C ALA A 33 -3.68 -9.95 2.78
N ARG A 34 -2.77 -9.74 1.82
CA ARG A 34 -2.67 -10.52 0.58
C ARG A 34 -2.14 -11.93 0.81
N LEU A 35 -1.34 -12.16 1.85
CA LEU A 35 -0.82 -13.48 2.20
C LEU A 35 -1.81 -14.32 3.01
N ARG A 36 -2.82 -13.70 3.62
CA ARG A 36 -3.79 -14.39 4.49
C ARG A 36 -4.47 -15.60 3.82
N PRO A 37 -4.90 -15.54 2.55
CA PRO A 37 -5.46 -16.71 1.87
C PRO A 37 -4.50 -17.89 1.79
N LEU A 38 -3.19 -17.66 1.86
CA LEU A 38 -2.17 -18.71 1.78
C LEU A 38 -1.92 -19.38 3.12
N THR A 39 -2.14 -18.69 4.23
CA THR A 39 -1.80 -19.18 5.59
C THR A 39 -3.01 -19.60 6.42
N LEU A 40 -4.23 -19.25 6.00
CA LEU A 40 -5.45 -19.60 6.72
C LEU A 40 -6.04 -20.93 6.20
N PRO A 41 -6.15 -22.00 7.02
CA PRO A 41 -6.56 -23.33 6.53
C PRO A 41 -7.96 -23.41 5.89
N SER A 42 -8.86 -22.50 6.25
CA SER A 42 -10.21 -22.44 5.68
C SER A 42 -10.20 -21.99 4.21
N GLU A 43 -9.20 -21.24 3.79
CA GLU A 43 -9.13 -20.63 2.46
C GLU A 43 -8.73 -21.66 1.41
N GLU A 44 -9.28 -21.55 0.19
CA GLU A 44 -8.98 -22.48 -0.90
C GLU A 44 -7.51 -22.40 -1.35
N LEU A 45 -6.91 -21.22 -1.23
CA LEU A 45 -5.52 -20.94 -1.59
C LEU A 45 -4.51 -21.31 -0.49
N HIS A 46 -4.96 -21.94 0.60
CA HIS A 46 -4.07 -22.36 1.68
C HIS A 46 -2.92 -23.21 1.14
N TYR A 47 -1.68 -22.93 1.56
CA TYR A 47 -0.46 -23.50 0.98
C TYR A 47 -0.50 -25.03 0.90
N THR A 48 -1.04 -25.70 1.93
CA THR A 48 -1.16 -27.17 1.92
C THR A 48 -2.03 -27.67 0.76
N LYS A 49 -3.16 -27.01 0.48
CA LYS A 49 -4.08 -27.38 -0.61
C LYS A 49 -3.44 -27.18 -1.97
N VAL A 50 -2.66 -26.11 -2.12
CA VAL A 50 -1.88 -25.84 -3.34
C VAL A 50 -0.81 -26.91 -3.55
N LEU A 51 -0.01 -27.22 -2.52
CA LEU A 51 1.01 -28.26 -2.60
C LEU A 51 0.41 -29.67 -2.80
N ASP A 52 -0.76 -29.96 -2.23
CA ASP A 52 -1.53 -31.18 -2.50
C ASP A 52 -1.93 -31.27 -3.96
N SER A 53 -2.39 -30.17 -4.55
CA SER A 53 -2.77 -30.10 -5.96
C SER A 53 -1.57 -30.32 -6.87
N ILE A 54 -0.41 -29.71 -6.54
CA ILE A 54 0.84 -29.94 -7.27
C ILE A 54 1.24 -31.41 -7.17
N ALA A 55 1.25 -32.01 -5.97
CA ALA A 55 1.60 -33.43 -5.80
C ALA A 55 0.70 -34.38 -6.60
N ALA A 56 -0.60 -34.04 -6.71
CA ALA A 56 -1.56 -34.85 -7.45
C ALA A 56 -1.39 -34.73 -8.97
N LEU A 57 -1.03 -33.54 -9.47
CA LEU A 57 -0.85 -33.27 -10.90
C LEU A 57 0.56 -33.59 -11.41
N ALA A 58 1.57 -33.47 -10.54
CA ALA A 58 2.97 -33.70 -10.81
C ALA A 58 3.56 -34.60 -9.70
N PRO A 59 3.51 -35.93 -9.86
CA PRO A 59 4.17 -36.85 -8.94
C PRO A 59 5.67 -36.57 -8.87
N ASP A 60 6.31 -36.80 -7.72
CA ASP A 60 7.75 -36.58 -7.52
C ASP A 60 8.64 -37.26 -8.58
N SER A 61 8.19 -38.37 -9.17
CA SER A 61 8.92 -39.06 -10.25
C SER A 61 8.97 -38.29 -11.57
N GLN A 62 8.18 -37.22 -11.70
CA GLN A 62 8.15 -36.32 -12.86
C GLN A 62 8.85 -34.99 -12.57
N PHE A 63 9.26 -34.74 -11.32
CA PHE A 63 10.03 -33.54 -11.00
C PHE A 63 11.40 -33.63 -11.68
N PRO A 64 11.88 -32.56 -12.32
CA PRO A 64 13.25 -32.51 -12.82
C PRO A 64 14.24 -32.68 -11.66
N GLU A 65 15.37 -33.35 -11.89
CA GLU A 65 16.35 -33.67 -10.83
C GLU A 65 16.89 -32.45 -10.07
N CYS A 66 16.81 -31.26 -10.66
CA CYS A 66 17.21 -30.00 -10.02
C CYS A 66 16.19 -29.44 -9.02
N PHE A 67 15.00 -30.04 -8.90
CA PHE A 67 13.96 -29.62 -7.96
C PHE A 67 13.86 -30.56 -6.76
N GLU A 68 13.63 -29.96 -5.60
CA GLU A 68 13.34 -30.69 -4.38
C GLU A 68 11.94 -31.35 -4.46
N PRO A 69 11.77 -32.60 -3.98
CA PRO A 69 10.47 -33.27 -3.92
C PRO A 69 9.42 -32.48 -3.13
N ILE A 70 8.13 -32.74 -3.36
CA ILE A 70 7.05 -31.93 -2.77
C ILE A 70 7.08 -31.87 -1.24
N GLU A 71 7.58 -32.91 -0.59
CA GLU A 71 7.70 -32.98 0.87
C GLU A 71 8.69 -31.95 1.45
N HIS A 72 9.72 -31.56 0.68
CA HIS A 72 10.62 -30.48 1.05
C HIS A 72 9.85 -29.16 1.19
N TRP A 73 9.00 -28.85 0.21
CA TRP A 73 8.18 -27.64 0.17
C TRP A 73 7.17 -27.59 1.32
N ARG A 74 6.58 -28.74 1.66
CA ARG A 74 5.70 -28.84 2.84
C ARG A 74 6.43 -28.50 4.13
N LYS A 75 7.64 -29.01 4.30
CA LYS A 75 8.48 -28.71 5.48
C LYS A 75 8.90 -27.25 5.53
N MET A 76 9.28 -26.67 4.39
CA MET A 76 9.62 -25.25 4.27
C MET A 76 8.46 -24.38 4.74
N TRP A 77 7.27 -24.58 4.17
CA TRP A 77 6.06 -23.87 4.56
C TRP A 77 5.69 -24.12 6.02
N ALA A 78 5.71 -25.37 6.47
CA ALA A 78 5.34 -25.71 7.84
C ALA A 78 6.26 -25.02 8.86
N GLY A 79 7.56 -24.90 8.57
CA GLY A 79 8.54 -24.23 9.43
C GLY A 79 8.40 -22.69 9.50
N VAL A 80 7.50 -22.10 8.72
CA VAL A 80 7.26 -20.66 8.68
C VAL A 80 5.81 -20.31 9.04
N ALA A 81 4.84 -21.00 8.43
CA ALA A 81 3.42 -20.65 8.52
C ALA A 81 2.66 -21.40 9.63
N THR A 82 3.22 -22.49 10.18
CA THR A 82 2.57 -23.18 11.30
C THR A 82 2.82 -22.42 12.58
N ARG A 83 1.75 -22.03 13.29
CA ARG A 83 1.86 -21.53 14.65
C ARG A 83 2.19 -22.69 15.59
N ASP A 84 3.27 -22.56 16.34
CA ASP A 84 3.58 -23.44 17.46
C ASP A 84 4.11 -22.62 18.67
N GLU A 85 4.51 -23.32 19.74
CA GLU A 85 5.04 -22.69 20.96
C GLU A 85 6.51 -22.25 20.82
N SER A 86 7.14 -22.47 19.66
CA SER A 86 8.55 -22.17 19.44
C SER A 86 8.76 -20.73 18.94
N ALA A 87 9.98 -20.24 19.09
CA ALA A 87 10.41 -19.02 18.41
C ALA A 87 11.01 -19.36 17.05
N GLN A 88 10.72 -18.53 16.07
CA GLN A 88 11.34 -18.59 14.75
C GLN A 88 12.69 -17.87 14.72
N ALA A 89 12.85 -16.81 15.51
CA ALA A 89 14.09 -16.05 15.62
C ALA A 89 14.47 -15.73 17.07
N TYR A 90 13.51 -15.35 17.92
CA TYR A 90 13.83 -14.91 19.28
C TYR A 90 12.68 -15.06 20.27
N PHE A 91 13.04 -15.03 21.56
CA PHE A 91 12.13 -14.86 22.67
C PHE A 91 12.39 -13.53 23.38
N ILE A 92 11.35 -12.92 23.93
CA ILE A 92 11.45 -11.78 24.83
C ILE A 92 10.88 -12.19 26.20
N SER A 93 11.70 -12.01 27.25
CA SER A 93 11.28 -12.26 28.63
C SER A 93 10.86 -10.95 29.29
N THR A 94 9.69 -10.97 29.93
CA THR A 94 9.09 -9.84 30.66
C THR A 94 8.69 -10.29 32.07
N ASP A 95 8.26 -9.35 32.91
CA ASP A 95 7.66 -9.66 34.21
C ASP A 95 6.32 -10.42 34.09
N LYS A 96 5.62 -10.29 32.96
CA LYS A 96 4.38 -11.01 32.63
C LYS A 96 4.61 -12.37 31.95
N GLY A 97 5.86 -12.77 31.71
CA GLY A 97 6.24 -14.06 31.12
C GLY A 97 7.10 -13.94 29.86
N VAL A 98 7.25 -15.06 29.14
CA VAL A 98 8.03 -15.15 27.90
C VAL A 98 7.09 -15.13 26.70
N ALA A 99 7.42 -14.31 25.70
CA ALA A 99 6.75 -14.27 24.40
C ALA A 99 7.74 -14.68 23.30
N SER A 100 7.32 -15.54 22.37
CA SER A 100 8.06 -15.77 21.13
C SER A 100 7.78 -14.67 20.11
N ASP A 101 8.64 -14.53 19.11
CA ASP A 101 8.35 -13.72 17.92
C ASP A 101 7.08 -14.19 17.18
N GLN A 102 6.78 -15.49 17.21
CA GLN A 102 5.51 -16.00 16.68
C GLN A 102 4.30 -15.45 17.44
N ASP A 103 4.31 -15.48 18.78
CA ASP A 103 3.21 -14.93 19.60
C ASP A 103 2.97 -13.45 19.30
N LEU A 104 4.06 -12.70 19.19
CA LEU A 104 4.01 -11.27 18.89
C LEU A 104 3.51 -10.98 17.47
N MET A 105 3.96 -11.75 16.48
CA MET A 105 3.47 -11.63 15.11
C MET A 105 1.98 -11.96 15.03
N TYR A 106 1.49 -13.04 15.66
CA TYR A 106 0.08 -13.40 15.60
C TYR A 106 -0.81 -12.41 16.35
N ALA A 107 -0.32 -11.84 17.45
CA ALA A 107 -1.00 -10.74 18.12
C ALA A 107 -1.12 -9.49 17.22
N TRP A 108 -0.09 -9.19 16.42
CA TRP A 108 -0.17 -8.13 15.40
C TRP A 108 -1.15 -8.49 14.29
N TYR A 109 -0.93 -9.65 13.67
CA TYR A 109 -1.63 -10.09 12.46
C TYR A 109 -3.13 -10.26 12.68
N TYR A 110 -3.56 -10.79 13.83
CA TYR A 110 -4.97 -10.98 14.13
C TYR A 110 -5.55 -9.92 15.06
N GLY A 111 -4.78 -9.41 16.01
CA GLY A 111 -5.25 -8.40 16.96
C GLY A 111 -5.27 -7.01 16.34
N ASP A 112 -4.11 -6.52 15.91
CA ASP A 112 -3.98 -5.15 15.42
C ASP A 112 -4.58 -4.98 14.00
N VAL A 113 -4.36 -5.95 13.10
CA VAL A 113 -4.75 -5.80 11.67
C VAL A 113 -6.17 -6.30 11.36
N VAL A 114 -6.57 -7.48 11.87
CA VAL A 114 -7.78 -8.17 11.39
C VAL A 114 -9.00 -7.96 12.30
N HIS A 115 -8.87 -8.20 13.61
CA HIS A 115 -10.02 -8.30 14.50
C HIS A 115 -10.18 -7.11 15.47
N ALA A 116 -9.20 -6.19 15.55
CA ALA A 116 -9.16 -5.14 16.57
C ALA A 116 -9.39 -5.70 18.00
N ASP A 117 -9.00 -6.95 18.22
CA ASP A 117 -9.18 -7.67 19.47
C ASP A 117 -8.01 -7.37 20.42
N ASP A 118 -8.29 -7.30 21.72
CA ASP A 118 -7.25 -7.17 22.74
C ASP A 118 -6.46 -8.48 22.86
N LYS A 119 -5.22 -8.45 22.37
CA LYS A 119 -4.25 -9.56 22.42
C LYS A 119 -3.11 -9.33 23.43
N GLU A 120 -3.35 -8.54 24.49
CA GLU A 120 -2.35 -8.27 25.53
C GLU A 120 -1.78 -9.55 26.17
N ALA A 121 -2.60 -10.58 26.34
CA ALA A 121 -2.20 -11.86 26.93
C ALA A 121 -1.18 -12.65 26.08
N GLU A 122 -1.28 -12.56 24.75
CA GLU A 122 -0.32 -13.16 23.81
C GLU A 122 0.98 -12.34 23.79
N SER A 123 0.87 -11.02 23.92
CA SER A 123 2.01 -10.09 23.86
C SER A 123 2.84 -10.01 25.15
N LYS A 124 2.37 -10.60 26.26
CA LYS A 124 3.00 -10.50 27.59
C LYS A 124 3.29 -9.05 28.00
N GLY A 125 2.36 -8.14 27.69
CA GLY A 125 2.49 -6.70 27.96
C GLY A 125 3.45 -5.93 27.04
N LEU A 126 3.97 -6.57 25.99
CA LEU A 126 4.71 -5.89 24.94
C LEU A 126 3.73 -5.12 24.02
N GLY A 127 4.18 -3.96 23.57
CA GLY A 127 3.35 -3.04 22.79
C GLY A 127 3.31 -3.36 21.31
N VAL A 128 2.57 -2.53 20.56
CA VAL A 128 2.44 -2.64 19.10
C VAL A 128 3.79 -2.62 18.38
N ARG A 129 4.79 -1.89 18.90
CA ARG A 129 6.12 -1.82 18.27
C ARG A 129 6.83 -3.17 18.24
N GLU A 130 6.81 -3.92 19.34
CA GLU A 130 7.41 -5.26 19.41
C GLU A 130 6.64 -6.28 18.58
N ARG A 131 5.32 -6.16 18.57
CA ARG A 131 4.41 -6.95 17.72
C ARG A 131 4.69 -6.75 16.24
N TYR A 132 4.70 -5.49 15.79
CA TYR A 132 5.06 -5.10 14.43
C TYR A 132 6.45 -5.61 14.04
N LYS A 133 7.45 -5.40 14.90
CA LYS A 133 8.83 -5.87 14.64
C LYS A 133 8.90 -7.38 14.42
N ALA A 134 8.19 -8.16 15.24
CA ALA A 134 8.12 -9.61 15.08
C ALA A 134 7.38 -10.00 13.79
N ALA A 135 6.31 -9.27 13.46
CA ALA A 135 5.54 -9.49 12.26
C ALA A 135 6.36 -9.30 10.98
N VAL A 136 7.17 -8.25 10.88
CA VAL A 136 8.01 -8.02 9.69
C VAL A 136 8.86 -9.25 9.36
N GLY A 137 9.51 -9.84 10.37
CA GLY A 137 10.40 -10.99 10.17
C GLY A 137 9.67 -12.22 9.61
N ILE A 138 8.54 -12.60 10.22
CA ILE A 138 7.83 -13.81 9.81
C ILE A 138 7.03 -13.57 8.52
N VAL A 139 6.39 -12.41 8.35
CA VAL A 139 5.69 -12.05 7.11
C VAL A 139 6.65 -12.11 5.92
N THR A 140 7.88 -11.59 6.06
CA THR A 140 8.89 -11.65 4.99
C THR A 140 9.25 -13.09 4.61
N ARG A 141 9.34 -14.01 5.59
CA ARG A 141 9.59 -15.43 5.31
C ARG A 141 8.41 -16.12 4.64
N ILE A 142 7.17 -15.72 4.95
CA ILE A 142 5.98 -16.20 4.26
C ILE A 142 6.01 -15.74 2.80
N VAL A 143 6.38 -14.47 2.54
CA VAL A 143 6.57 -13.96 1.16
C VAL A 143 7.60 -14.78 0.41
N GLU A 144 8.74 -15.08 1.03
CA GLU A 144 9.77 -15.92 0.41
C GLU A 144 9.21 -17.31 0.05
N CYS A 145 8.44 -17.94 0.95
CA CYS A 145 7.77 -19.21 0.64
C CYS A 145 6.79 -19.08 -0.53
N THR A 146 6.01 -17.99 -0.58
CA THR A 146 5.09 -17.68 -1.68
C THR A 146 5.82 -17.53 -3.00
N ASP A 147 6.88 -16.72 -3.05
CA ASP A 147 7.66 -16.46 -4.26
C ASP A 147 8.36 -17.73 -4.77
N LEU A 148 8.97 -18.51 -3.87
CA LEU A 148 9.59 -19.78 -4.23
C LEU A 148 8.56 -20.79 -4.74
N THR A 149 7.35 -20.81 -4.17
CA THR A 149 6.27 -21.69 -4.65
C THR A 149 5.77 -21.26 -6.03
N LEU A 150 5.65 -19.95 -6.29
CA LEU A 150 5.33 -19.43 -7.62
C LEU A 150 6.41 -19.78 -8.64
N TYR A 151 7.68 -19.68 -8.24
CA TYR A 151 8.81 -20.12 -9.07
C TYR A 151 8.73 -21.61 -9.40
N LEU A 152 8.47 -22.47 -8.41
CA LEU A 152 8.26 -23.90 -8.64
C LEU A 152 7.14 -24.15 -9.66
N VAL A 153 5.98 -23.52 -9.49
CA VAL A 153 4.85 -23.71 -10.41
C VAL A 153 5.22 -23.30 -11.84
N ARG A 154 5.89 -22.14 -12.01
CA ARG A 154 6.36 -21.69 -13.33
C ARG A 154 7.35 -22.67 -13.95
N SER A 155 8.34 -23.10 -13.19
CA SER A 155 9.33 -24.05 -13.69
C SER A 155 8.72 -25.40 -14.07
N LEU A 156 7.76 -25.91 -13.29
CA LEU A 156 7.04 -27.14 -13.65
C LEU A 156 6.22 -26.98 -14.94
N VAL A 157 5.69 -25.78 -15.22
CA VAL A 157 5.02 -25.49 -16.50
C VAL A 157 6.03 -25.40 -17.65
N ASP A 158 7.15 -24.71 -17.45
CA ASP A 158 8.20 -24.54 -18.46
C ASP A 158 8.83 -25.90 -18.87
N GLU A 159 8.97 -26.82 -17.92
CA GLU A 159 9.46 -28.19 -18.14
C GLU A 159 8.36 -29.14 -18.68
N GLY A 160 7.14 -28.63 -18.89
CA GLY A 160 6.01 -29.40 -19.42
C GLY A 160 5.43 -30.45 -18.47
N VAL A 161 5.77 -30.37 -17.18
CA VAL A 161 5.26 -31.27 -16.12
C VAL A 161 3.83 -30.86 -15.73
N LEU A 162 3.58 -29.55 -15.62
CA LEU A 162 2.25 -28.98 -15.41
C LEU A 162 1.74 -28.32 -16.68
N THR A 163 0.44 -28.43 -16.93
CA THR A 163 -0.23 -27.68 -18.00
C THR A 163 -1.21 -26.70 -17.37
N LEU A 164 -0.89 -25.41 -17.46
CA LEU A 164 -1.72 -24.31 -16.98
C LEU A 164 -2.00 -23.35 -18.14
N ASP A 165 -3.10 -22.60 -18.05
CA ASP A 165 -3.39 -21.54 -19.00
C ASP A 165 -2.36 -20.41 -18.84
N PRO A 166 -1.63 -20.02 -19.90
CA PRO A 166 -0.66 -18.92 -19.85
C PRO A 166 -1.26 -17.60 -19.35
N GLU A 167 -2.55 -17.35 -19.59
CA GLU A 167 -3.23 -16.14 -19.14
C GLU A 167 -3.16 -15.97 -17.60
N LEU A 168 -3.05 -17.06 -16.84
CA LEU A 168 -2.91 -17.02 -15.38
C LEU A 168 -1.65 -16.28 -14.91
N PHE A 169 -0.59 -16.21 -15.73
CA PHE A 169 0.66 -15.52 -15.40
C PHE A 169 0.69 -14.07 -15.92
N GLU A 170 -0.18 -13.73 -16.85
CA GLU A 170 -0.19 -12.42 -17.53
C GLU A 170 -1.34 -11.52 -17.05
N ARG A 171 -2.41 -12.10 -16.52
CA ARG A 171 -3.58 -11.36 -16.04
C ARG A 171 -3.19 -10.34 -14.97
N GLU A 172 -3.58 -9.09 -15.19
CA GLU A 172 -3.42 -8.03 -14.20
C GLU A 172 -4.29 -8.32 -12.96
N VAL A 173 -3.64 -8.34 -11.79
CA VAL A 173 -4.31 -8.59 -10.49
C VAL A 173 -4.15 -7.41 -9.53
N VAL A 174 -3.56 -6.31 -10.00
CA VAL A 174 -3.35 -5.09 -9.23
C VAL A 174 -3.78 -3.90 -10.07
N VAL A 175 -4.50 -2.97 -9.44
CA VAL A 175 -4.86 -1.68 -10.05
C VAL A 175 -3.59 -0.83 -10.18
N THR A 176 -3.21 -0.49 -11.41
CA THR A 176 -2.02 0.33 -11.71
C THR A 176 -2.35 1.81 -11.89
N GLY A 177 -3.58 2.13 -12.33
CA GLY A 177 -4.08 3.50 -12.45
C GLY A 177 -4.92 3.90 -11.24
N THR A 178 -4.55 4.98 -10.57
CA THR A 178 -5.32 5.55 -9.45
C THR A 178 -6.18 6.74 -9.86
N VAL A 179 -6.04 7.20 -11.10
CA VAL A 179 -6.80 8.29 -11.69
C VAL A 179 -7.64 7.74 -12.83
N PHE A 180 -8.96 7.93 -12.73
CA PHE A 180 -9.91 7.45 -13.71
C PHE A 180 -10.59 8.66 -14.37
N GLU A 181 -10.23 8.93 -15.62
CA GLU A 181 -10.83 10.01 -16.40
C GLU A 181 -11.97 9.45 -17.24
N THR A 182 -13.20 9.85 -16.92
CA THR A 182 -14.39 9.47 -17.70
C THR A 182 -14.97 10.73 -18.34
N PRO A 183 -15.05 10.81 -19.68
CA PRO A 183 -15.70 11.93 -20.34
C PRO A 183 -17.21 11.89 -20.01
N VAL A 184 -17.67 12.89 -19.26
CA VAL A 184 -19.08 13.05 -18.90
C VAL A 184 -19.69 14.23 -19.64
N LYS A 185 -20.98 14.11 -19.97
CA LYS A 185 -21.80 15.24 -20.38
C LYS A 185 -22.71 15.59 -19.21
N ALA A 186 -22.64 16.82 -18.75
CA ALA A 186 -23.51 17.33 -17.69
C ALA A 186 -24.58 18.24 -18.30
N TYR A 187 -25.83 18.05 -17.88
CA TYR A 187 -26.98 18.83 -18.33
C TYR A 187 -27.77 19.37 -17.13
N ALA A 188 -28.45 20.48 -17.32
CA ALA A 188 -29.30 21.11 -16.33
C ALA A 188 -30.69 21.41 -16.91
N SER A 189 -31.69 21.45 -16.03
CA SER A 189 -33.08 21.80 -16.33
C SER A 189 -33.67 22.56 -15.13
N GLU A 190 -34.84 23.16 -15.31
CA GLU A 190 -35.61 23.77 -14.22
C GLU A 190 -35.95 22.77 -13.09
N VAL A 191 -36.08 23.29 -11.87
CA VAL A 191 -36.42 22.50 -10.68
C VAL A 191 -37.82 21.90 -10.85
N GLY A 192 -37.91 20.58 -10.73
CA GLY A 192 -39.17 19.83 -10.87
C GLY A 192 -39.35 19.16 -12.23
N SER A 193 -38.46 19.40 -13.20
CA SER A 193 -38.43 18.62 -14.43
C SER A 193 -38.16 17.14 -14.15
N PRO A 194 -38.87 16.21 -14.82
CA PRO A 194 -38.68 14.79 -14.61
C PRO A 194 -37.28 14.36 -15.06
N LEU A 195 -36.58 13.59 -14.23
CA LEU A 195 -35.28 13.03 -14.60
C LEU A 195 -35.44 12.08 -15.80
N PRO A 196 -34.48 12.06 -16.74
CA PRO A 196 -34.46 11.08 -17.82
C PRO A 196 -34.26 9.69 -17.22
N MET A 197 -35.16 8.77 -17.53
CA MET A 197 -35.14 7.40 -16.99
C MET A 197 -34.60 6.38 -17.99
N ASP A 198 -34.25 6.82 -19.19
CA ASP A 198 -33.70 6.03 -20.28
C ASP A 198 -32.48 6.72 -20.92
N ASP A 199 -31.90 6.07 -21.93
CA ASP A 199 -30.73 6.53 -22.69
C ASP A 199 -31.12 7.30 -23.96
N ALA A 200 -32.38 7.72 -24.09
CA ALA A 200 -32.82 8.51 -25.22
C ALA A 200 -32.10 9.87 -25.25
N PRO A 201 -31.89 10.47 -26.44
CA PRO A 201 -31.35 11.82 -26.54
C PRO A 201 -32.18 12.79 -25.71
N LEU A 202 -31.51 13.56 -24.85
CA LEU A 202 -32.18 14.57 -24.04
C LEU A 202 -32.83 15.62 -24.94
N ASP A 203 -34.07 15.96 -24.61
CA ASP A 203 -34.79 17.05 -25.27
C ASP A 203 -34.05 18.38 -25.02
N PRO A 204 -33.50 19.03 -26.07
CA PRO A 204 -32.76 20.28 -25.92
C PRO A 204 -33.64 21.45 -25.47
N GLU A 205 -34.98 21.33 -25.53
CA GLU A 205 -35.89 22.34 -24.98
C GLU A 205 -36.01 22.25 -23.45
N VAL A 206 -35.73 21.09 -22.86
CA VAL A 206 -35.80 20.85 -21.41
C VAL A 206 -34.41 20.83 -20.77
N TRP A 207 -33.44 20.24 -21.46
CA TRP A 207 -32.10 19.99 -20.95
C TRP A 207 -31.05 20.77 -21.73
N GLN A 208 -30.38 21.68 -21.04
CA GLN A 208 -29.24 22.44 -21.60
C GLN A 208 -27.92 21.96 -21.02
N PRO A 209 -26.79 22.11 -21.73
CA PRO A 209 -25.47 21.81 -21.15
C PRO A 209 -25.22 22.60 -19.86
N MET A 210 -24.62 21.95 -18.87
CA MET A 210 -24.40 22.55 -17.54
C MET A 210 -23.55 23.82 -17.61
N HIS A 211 -22.58 23.89 -18.52
CA HIS A 211 -21.76 25.08 -18.69
C HIS A 211 -22.56 26.29 -19.19
N ASP A 212 -23.55 26.08 -20.06
CA ASP A 212 -24.45 27.15 -20.52
C ASP A 212 -25.39 27.61 -19.40
N ALA A 213 -25.84 26.68 -18.55
CA ALA A 213 -26.69 27.01 -17.40
C ALA A 213 -25.95 27.84 -16.32
N VAL A 214 -24.64 27.63 -16.16
CA VAL A 214 -23.83 28.29 -15.12
C VAL A 214 -23.08 29.52 -15.64
N ALA A 215 -22.76 29.59 -16.94
CA ALA A 215 -22.02 30.72 -17.53
C ALA A 215 -22.58 32.11 -17.16
N PRO A 216 -23.91 32.37 -17.20
CA PRO A 216 -24.47 33.66 -16.80
C PRO A 216 -24.20 34.05 -15.34
N GLN A 217 -23.94 33.06 -14.47
CA GLN A 217 -23.65 33.26 -13.05
C GLN A 217 -22.15 33.49 -12.80
N LEU A 218 -21.28 33.06 -13.72
CA LEU A 218 -19.84 33.30 -13.67
C LEU A 218 -19.47 34.69 -14.21
N ASP A 219 -20.23 35.20 -15.18
CA ASP A 219 -20.07 36.56 -15.72
C ASP A 219 -20.68 37.65 -14.82
N ALA A 220 -21.41 37.25 -13.77
CA ALA A 220 -21.85 38.18 -12.75
C ALA A 220 -20.61 38.61 -11.93
N PRO A 221 -20.29 39.92 -11.84
CA PRO A 221 -19.16 40.37 -11.05
C PRO A 221 -19.35 39.84 -9.63
N SER A 222 -18.33 39.16 -9.12
CA SER A 222 -18.39 38.68 -7.75
C SER A 222 -18.71 39.86 -6.82
N SER A 223 -19.29 39.60 -5.65
CA SER A 223 -19.50 40.66 -4.66
C SER A 223 -18.20 41.41 -4.34
N CYS A 224 -17.05 40.73 -4.41
CA CYS A 224 -15.71 41.32 -4.36
C CYS A 224 -15.41 42.27 -5.53
N GLU A 225 -15.71 41.88 -6.75
CA GLU A 225 -15.42 42.67 -7.96
C GLU A 225 -16.32 43.92 -8.04
N THR A 226 -17.58 43.77 -7.67
CA THR A 226 -18.54 44.88 -7.52
C THR A 226 -18.11 45.85 -6.42
N TRP A 227 -17.56 45.34 -5.31
CA TRP A 227 -16.98 46.14 -4.24
C TRP A 227 -15.74 46.91 -4.71
N TRP A 228 -14.84 46.28 -5.46
CA TRP A 228 -13.64 46.94 -6.02
C TRP A 228 -14.00 48.04 -7.03
N GLN A 229 -14.94 47.82 -7.94
CA GLN A 229 -15.35 48.83 -8.93
C GLN A 229 -16.05 50.05 -8.29
N THR A 230 -16.82 49.84 -7.23
CA THR A 230 -17.48 50.92 -6.48
C THR A 230 -16.50 51.74 -5.63
N HIS A 231 -15.38 51.16 -5.19
CA HIS A 231 -14.41 51.82 -4.30
C HIS A 231 -13.13 52.32 -5.01
N THR A 232 -12.93 52.01 -6.30
CA THR A 232 -11.80 52.50 -7.10
C THR A 232 -12.11 53.70 -7.98
N ARG A 233 -13.38 54.15 -8.10
CA ARG A 233 -13.72 55.48 -8.63
C ARG A 233 -13.39 56.59 -7.61
N ARG A 234 -12.12 56.73 -7.25
CA ARG A 234 -11.58 58.01 -6.77
C ARG A 234 -11.08 58.80 -7.98
N PRO A 235 -11.25 60.14 -8.02
CA PRO A 235 -10.70 60.94 -9.11
C PRO A 235 -9.18 60.72 -9.16
N SER A 236 -8.66 60.57 -10.38
CA SER A 236 -7.23 60.40 -10.66
C SER A 236 -6.42 61.42 -9.87
N ARG A 237 -5.72 60.95 -8.83
CA ARG A 237 -4.51 61.64 -8.39
C ARG A 237 -3.43 61.20 -9.36
N ASP A 238 -2.95 62.14 -10.18
CA ASP A 238 -1.73 62.00 -10.97
C ASP A 238 -0.62 61.45 -10.06
N TRP A 239 -0.20 60.22 -10.34
CA TRP A 239 1.06 59.68 -9.87
C TRP A 239 1.88 59.35 -11.11
N THR A 240 2.62 60.33 -11.59
CA THR A 240 3.71 60.12 -12.54
C THR A 240 4.82 59.35 -11.82
N TRP A 241 4.93 58.05 -12.05
CA TRP A 241 6.14 57.28 -11.75
C TRP A 241 7.16 57.53 -12.86
N GLY A 242 7.87 58.65 -12.76
CA GLY A 242 9.01 58.94 -13.62
C GLY A 242 10.31 58.61 -12.89
N ILE A 243 10.87 57.42 -13.13
CA ILE A 243 12.33 57.27 -13.04
C ILE A 243 12.88 58.00 -14.24
N THR A 244 13.73 59.00 -14.02
CA THR A 244 14.31 59.74 -15.14
C THR A 244 15.36 58.88 -15.84
N GLN A 245 15.47 58.98 -17.17
CA GLN A 245 16.48 58.24 -17.95
C GLN A 245 17.92 58.46 -17.47
N GLN A 246 18.17 59.55 -16.74
CA GLN A 246 19.44 59.87 -16.12
C GLN A 246 19.78 58.96 -14.93
N GLU A 247 18.78 58.50 -14.17
CA GLU A 247 18.93 57.56 -13.04
C GLU A 247 19.14 56.12 -13.54
N LEU A 248 18.62 55.78 -14.72
CA LEU A 248 18.80 54.48 -15.37
C LEU A 248 20.22 54.30 -15.96
N ALA A 249 20.86 55.38 -16.40
CA ALA A 249 22.22 55.34 -16.95
C ALA A 249 23.30 55.16 -15.85
N GLN A 250 23.08 55.69 -14.64
CA GLN A 250 24.03 55.53 -13.52
C GLN A 250 24.04 54.13 -12.92
N LEU A 251 22.97 53.34 -13.10
CA LEU A 251 22.87 51.97 -12.59
C LEU A 251 23.51 50.92 -13.51
N LEU A 252 23.95 51.30 -14.72
CA LEU A 252 24.53 50.39 -15.71
C LEU A 252 26.03 50.61 -15.98
N GLU A 253 26.70 51.54 -15.27
CA GLU A 253 28.15 51.83 -15.41
C GLU A 253 28.96 51.58 -14.12
N THR A 254 28.59 50.60 -13.32
CA THR A 254 29.48 50.05 -12.28
C THR A 254 29.66 48.56 -12.50
N ASP A 255 30.90 48.21 -12.89
CA ASP A 255 31.48 46.86 -12.97
C ASP A 255 31.27 46.03 -11.68
#